data_AF-A0A2J4QM80-F1
#
_entry.id   AF-A0A2J4QM80-F1
#
_cell.length_a   1.000
_cell.length_b   1.000
_cell.length_c   1.000
_cell.angle_alpha   90.00
_cell.angle_beta   90.00
_cell.angle_gamma   90.00
#
_symmetry.space_group_name_H-M   'P 1'
#
loop_
_entity.id
_entity.type
_entity.pdbx_description
1 polymer ?
#
loop_
_entity_poly.entity_id
_entity_poly.type
_entity_poly.pdbx_seq_one_letter_code
_entity_poly.pdbx_strand_id
1 'polypeptide(L)'
;MLNIFRGFIFLLLACAGVAHGADTGWLTSPQNDHARIRFQAEKGNDRIDGLLSIELASGWKTYWRSPGEGGVAPQIIWNNGEQARWYWPAPSRFKISGLTTQGY
;
A
#
# COMPACT_ATOMS: atom_id res chain seq x y z
N MET A 1 30.64 8.82 -38.79
CA MET A 1 30.54 8.92 -37.31
C MET A 1 29.13 9.23 -36.80
N LEU A 2 28.35 10.10 -37.48
CA LEU A 2 27.00 10.50 -37.02
C LEU A 2 25.95 9.35 -36.98
N ASN A 3 26.02 8.36 -37.89
CA ASN A 3 25.06 7.25 -37.91
C ASN A 3 25.24 6.25 -36.75
N ILE A 4 26.45 6.10 -36.21
CA ILE A 4 26.73 5.21 -35.07
C ILE A 4 26.12 5.80 -33.79
N PHE A 5 26.24 7.12 -33.60
CA PHE A 5 25.62 7.83 -32.48
C PHE A 5 24.09 7.73 -32.50
N ARG A 6 23.48 7.83 -33.69
CA ARG A 6 22.04 7.67 -33.87
C ARG A 6 21.57 6.26 -33.54
N GLY A 7 22.31 5.24 -33.97
CA GLY A 7 22.02 3.83 -33.64
C GLY A 7 22.08 3.56 -32.14
N PHE A 8 23.07 4.14 -31.45
CA PHE A 8 23.22 3.99 -29.99
C PHE A 8 22.06 4.64 -29.21
N ILE A 9 21.58 5.79 -29.67
CA ILE A 9 20.40 6.47 -29.09
C ILE A 9 19.12 5.64 -29.26
N PHE A 10 18.91 5.05 -30.44
CA PHE A 10 17.76 4.17 -30.68
C PHE A 10 17.80 2.89 -29.83
N LEU A 11 18.99 2.32 -29.61
CA LEU A 11 19.16 1.15 -28.74
C LEU A 11 18.89 1.47 -27.26
N LEU A 12 19.35 2.63 -26.78
CA LEU A 12 19.07 3.11 -25.41
C LEU A 12 17.58 3.37 -25.18
N LEU A 13 16.87 3.92 -26.16
CA LEU A 13 15.41 4.13 -26.10
C LEU A 13 14.64 2.80 -26.10
N ALA A 14 15.11 1.77 -26.81
CA ALA A 14 14.48 0.46 -26.83
C ALA A 14 14.67 -0.33 -25.52
N CYS A 15 15.77 -0.11 -24.80
CA CYS A 15 16.01 -0.71 -23.49
C CYS A 15 15.33 0.03 -22.33
N ALA A 16 14.75 1.22 -22.56
CA ALA A 16 14.00 1.98 -21.56
C ALA A 16 12.56 1.44 -21.38
N GLY A 17 12.41 0.11 -21.38
CA GLY A 17 11.15 -0.52 -21.01
C GLY A 17 10.85 -0.21 -19.54
N VAL A 18 9.88 0.67 -19.32
CA VAL A 18 9.45 1.04 -17.98
C VAL A 18 8.72 -0.18 -17.39
N ALA A 19 9.36 -0.88 -16.46
CA ALA A 19 8.71 -1.91 -15.67
C ALA A 19 7.72 -1.22 -14.71
N HIS A 20 6.44 -1.23 -15.07
CA HIS A 20 5.39 -0.72 -14.20
C HIS A 20 4.92 -1.84 -13.26
N GLY A 21 5.21 -1.68 -11.97
CA GLY A 21 4.48 -2.41 -10.93
C GLY A 21 3.03 -1.93 -10.88
N ALA A 22 2.10 -2.82 -10.48
CA ALA A 22 0.72 -2.41 -10.29
C ALA A 22 0.64 -1.46 -9.08
N ASP A 23 0.12 -0.26 -9.28
CA ASP A 23 0.12 0.80 -8.27
C ASP A 23 -1.12 1.67 -8.43
N THR A 24 -1.89 1.82 -7.35
CA THR A 24 -3.06 2.68 -7.34
C THR A 24 -2.72 4.17 -7.32
N GLY A 25 -1.47 4.52 -6.99
CA GLY A 25 -1.12 5.85 -6.50
C GLY A 25 -1.74 6.11 -5.13
N TRP A 26 -1.54 7.33 -4.60
CA TRP A 26 -2.20 7.75 -3.37
C TRP A 26 -3.69 8.01 -3.62
N LEU A 27 -4.53 7.22 -2.96
CA LEU A 27 -5.97 7.36 -2.93
C LEU A 27 -6.38 8.16 -1.68
N THR A 28 -7.34 9.06 -1.88
CA THR A 28 -8.00 9.83 -0.83
C THR A 28 -9.51 9.65 -0.95
N SER A 29 -10.22 9.88 0.14
CA SER A 29 -11.68 9.92 0.14
C SER A 29 -12.14 11.35 0.40
N PRO A 30 -13.13 11.90 -0.33
CA PRO A 30 -13.68 13.22 -0.02
C PRO A 30 -14.26 13.35 1.40
N GLN A 31 -14.62 12.22 2.02
CA GLN A 31 -15.16 12.15 3.38
C GLN A 31 -14.10 11.84 4.44
N ASN A 32 -12.83 11.71 4.06
CA ASN A 32 -11.72 11.45 4.97
C ASN A 32 -10.49 12.28 4.55
N ASP A 33 -10.29 13.39 5.23
CA ASP A 33 -9.17 14.32 5.07
C ASP A 33 -7.96 13.96 5.96
N HIS A 34 -8.05 12.89 6.75
CA HIS A 34 -7.05 12.49 7.74
C HIS A 34 -6.26 11.23 7.38
N ALA A 35 -6.60 10.59 6.26
CA ALA A 35 -5.91 9.39 5.80
C ALA A 35 -5.79 9.38 4.27
N ARG A 36 -4.66 8.88 3.79
CA ARG A 36 -4.49 8.46 2.41
C ARG A 36 -3.89 7.06 2.36
N ILE A 37 -4.25 6.29 1.34
CA ILE A 37 -3.78 4.92 1.17
C ILE A 37 -3.19 4.73 -0.21
N ARG A 38 -2.25 3.80 -0.34
CA ARG A 38 -1.71 3.37 -1.62
C ARG A 38 -1.56 1.86 -1.59
N PHE A 39 -2.04 1.18 -2.61
CA PHE A 39 -1.86 -0.25 -2.77
C PHE A 39 -0.94 -0.52 -3.97
N GLN A 40 0.15 -1.22 -3.70
CA GLN A 40 1.11 -1.65 -4.71
C GLN A 40 1.11 -3.17 -4.76
N ALA A 41 1.24 -3.74 -5.94
CA ALA A 41 1.29 -5.19 -6.12
C ALA A 41 2.30 -5.60 -7.17
N GLU A 42 2.95 -6.72 -6.91
CA GLU A 42 3.89 -7.35 -7.82
C GLU A 42 3.53 -8.84 -7.97
N LYS A 43 3.59 -9.33 -9.21
CA LYS A 43 3.34 -10.74 -9.49
C LYS A 43 4.61 -11.53 -9.24
N GLY A 44 4.59 -12.37 -8.21
CA GLY A 44 5.59 -13.41 -7.98
C GLY A 44 5.32 -14.67 -8.80
N ASN A 45 6.10 -15.72 -8.55
CA ASN A 45 5.98 -16.99 -9.28
C ASN A 45 4.67 -17.74 -8.96
N ASP A 46 4.27 -17.77 -7.69
CA ASP A 46 3.13 -18.56 -7.18
C ASP A 46 2.04 -17.71 -6.50
N ARG A 47 2.31 -16.41 -6.30
CA ARG A 47 1.46 -15.49 -5.55
C ARG A 47 1.60 -14.07 -6.08
N ILE A 48 0.72 -13.20 -5.61
CA ILE A 48 0.86 -11.75 -5.75
C ILE A 48 1.27 -11.21 -4.39
N ASP A 49 2.39 -10.50 -4.35
CA ASP A 49 2.81 -9.78 -3.15
C ASP A 49 2.25 -8.37 -3.22
N GLY A 50 1.59 -7.96 -2.13
CA GLY A 50 0.91 -6.67 -2.04
C GLY A 50 1.42 -5.85 -0.86
N LEU A 51 1.55 -4.54 -1.06
CA LEU A 51 1.89 -3.57 -0.02
C LEU A 51 0.76 -2.55 0.09
N LEU A 52 0.13 -2.50 1.26
CA LEU A 52 -0.80 -1.44 1.64
C LEU A 52 -0.05 -0.40 2.48
N SER A 53 0.19 0.77 1.89
CA SER A 53 0.72 1.94 2.59
C SER A 53 -0.44 2.79 3.09
N ILE A 54 -0.39 3.18 4.36
CA ILE A 54 -1.37 4.06 5.00
C ILE A 54 -0.62 5.22 5.61
N GLU A 55 -0.99 6.43 5.25
CA GLU A 55 -0.52 7.64 5.90
C GLU A 55 -1.67 8.32 6.62
N LEU A 56 -1.44 8.68 7.87
CA LEU A 56 -2.42 9.28 8.77
C LEU A 56 -1.95 10.68 9.16
N ALA A 57 -2.89 11.61 9.26
CA ALA A 57 -2.64 12.92 9.82
C ALA A 57 -2.24 12.81 11.31
N SER A 58 -1.58 13.85 11.83
CA SER A 58 -1.13 13.87 13.23
C SER A 58 -2.28 13.61 14.20
N GLY A 59 -2.05 12.75 15.19
CA GLY A 59 -3.04 12.34 16.20
C GLY A 59 -3.99 11.22 15.78
N TRP A 60 -4.11 10.94 14.47
CA TRP A 60 -4.92 9.85 13.96
C TRP A 60 -4.21 8.51 14.07
N LYS A 61 -5.00 7.45 14.24
CA LYS A 61 -4.54 6.07 14.39
C LYS A 61 -5.40 5.11 13.59
N THR A 62 -4.82 3.98 13.21
CA THR A 62 -5.56 2.84 12.68
C THR A 62 -5.33 1.62 13.57
N TYR A 63 -6.14 0.58 13.38
CA TYR A 63 -6.21 -0.53 14.31
C TYR A 63 -5.36 -1.73 13.89
N TRP A 64 -4.91 -2.48 14.89
CA TRP A 64 -4.32 -3.80 14.72
C TRP A 64 -5.40 -4.88 14.57
N ARG A 65 -5.01 -6.12 14.21
CA ARG A 65 -5.90 -7.28 14.06
C ARG A 65 -6.82 -7.52 15.26
N SER A 66 -6.33 -7.21 16.47
CA SER A 66 -7.08 -7.28 17.72
C SER A 66 -7.16 -5.86 18.29
N PRO A 67 -8.15 -5.06 17.85
CA PRO A 67 -8.15 -3.61 18.01
C PRO A 67 -8.24 -3.12 19.45
N GLY A 68 -8.74 -3.97 20.37
CA GLY A 68 -9.12 -3.58 21.71
C GLY A 68 -10.55 -3.04 21.76
N GLU A 69 -10.88 -2.31 22.81
CA GLU A 69 -12.24 -1.84 23.05
C GLU A 69 -12.63 -0.72 22.07
N GLY A 70 -13.80 -0.86 21.44
CA GLY A 70 -14.38 0.15 20.54
C GLY A 70 -13.74 0.28 19.16
N GLY A 71 -12.71 -0.51 18.83
CA GLY A 71 -12.03 -0.45 17.54
C GLY A 71 -12.45 -1.53 16.53
N VAL A 72 -12.13 -1.32 15.26
CA VAL A 72 -12.42 -2.24 14.16
C VAL A 72 -11.16 -2.44 13.32
N ALA A 73 -10.72 -3.69 13.16
CA ALA A 73 -9.54 -4.00 12.34
C ALA A 73 -9.80 -3.65 10.86
N PRO A 74 -8.82 -3.06 10.15
CA PRO A 74 -8.96 -2.83 8.72
C PRO A 74 -9.06 -4.15 7.94
N GLN A 75 -9.81 -4.13 6.85
CA GLN A 75 -10.02 -5.27 5.97
C GLN A 75 -10.04 -4.83 4.51
N ILE A 76 -9.62 -5.72 3.62
CA ILE A 76 -9.81 -5.58 2.17
C ILE A 76 -10.79 -6.66 1.74
N ILE A 77 -11.84 -6.27 1.02
CA ILE A 77 -12.78 -7.19 0.41
C ILE A 77 -12.32 -7.41 -1.04
N TRP A 78 -12.00 -8.66 -1.37
CA TRP A 78 -11.62 -9.07 -2.71
C TRP A 78 -12.84 -9.62 -3.44
N ASN A 79 -13.05 -9.19 -4.69
CA ASN A 79 -14.31 -9.43 -5.39
C ASN A 79 -14.33 -10.74 -6.20
N ASN A 80 -13.19 -11.37 -6.49
CA ASN A 80 -13.12 -12.58 -7.32
C ASN A 80 -12.69 -13.83 -6.52
N GLY A 81 -12.96 -13.84 -5.21
CA GLY A 81 -12.68 -14.97 -4.33
C GLY A 81 -11.22 -15.15 -3.95
N GLU A 82 -10.38 -14.12 -4.17
CA GLU A 82 -8.98 -14.15 -3.77
C GLU A 82 -8.84 -14.23 -2.25
N GLN A 83 -7.89 -15.05 -1.80
CA GLN A 83 -7.52 -15.13 -0.38
C GLN A 83 -6.16 -14.48 -0.18
N ALA A 84 -6.08 -13.53 0.74
CA ALA A 84 -4.85 -12.82 1.07
C ALA A 84 -4.41 -13.16 2.50
N ARG A 85 -3.12 -13.47 2.66
CA ARG A 85 -2.49 -13.54 3.98
C ARG A 85 -2.02 -12.15 4.39
N TRP A 86 -2.67 -11.54 5.37
CA TRP A 86 -2.26 -10.24 5.91
C TRP A 86 -1.12 -10.39 6.92
N TYR A 87 0.02 -9.76 6.64
CA TYR A 87 1.13 -9.63 7.59
C TYR A 87 0.98 -8.33 8.39
N TRP A 88 0.73 -8.46 9.69
CA TRP A 88 0.53 -7.32 10.58
C TRP A 88 1.87 -6.87 11.16
N PRO A 89 2.30 -5.61 10.94
CA PRO A 89 3.43 -5.05 11.67
C PRO A 89 3.20 -5.09 13.19
N ALA A 90 4.28 -5.05 13.97
CA ALA A 90 4.18 -4.99 15.43
C ALA A 90 3.40 -3.73 15.86
N PRO A 91 2.32 -3.87 16.66
CA PRO A 91 1.47 -2.73 17.03
C PRO A 91 2.04 -1.96 18.22
N SER A 92 1.53 -0.74 18.40
CA SER A 92 1.61 0.04 19.63
C SER A 92 0.30 -0.02 20.41
N ARG A 93 0.36 0.31 21.71
CA ARG A 93 -0.83 0.51 22.55
C ARG A 93 -1.13 1.99 22.70
N PHE A 94 -2.42 2.34 22.63
CA PHE A 94 -2.90 3.70 22.81
C PHE A 94 -4.03 3.74 23.83
N LYS A 95 -4.15 4.88 24.52
CA LYS A 95 -5.30 5.17 25.37
C LYS A 95 -6.08 6.32 24.73
N ILE A 96 -7.29 6.06 24.27
CA ILE A 96 -8.14 7.01 23.56
C ILE A 96 -9.44 7.14 24.35
N SER A 97 -9.71 8.34 24.87
CA SER A 97 -10.94 8.61 25.64
C SER A 97 -11.17 7.63 26.81
N GLY A 98 -10.09 7.19 27.46
CA GLY A 98 -10.12 6.22 28.56
C GLY A 98 -10.06 4.75 28.12
N LEU A 99 -10.36 4.45 26.86
CA LEU A 99 -10.31 3.10 26.29
C LEU A 99 -8.89 2.72 25.86
N THR A 100 -8.57 1.43 25.96
CA THR A 100 -7.28 0.90 25.52
C THR A 100 -7.42 0.24 24.16
N THR A 101 -6.66 0.72 23.18
CA THR A 101 -6.65 0.21 21.80
C THR A 101 -5.24 -0.21 21.37
N GLN A 102 -5.17 -1.05 20.35
CA GLN A 102 -3.92 -1.53 19.75
C GLN A 102 -3.92 -1.20 18.26
N GLY A 103 -2.81 -0.66 17.76
CA GLY A 103 -2.76 -0.15 16.39
C GLY A 103 -1.45 0.51 16.01
N TYR A 104 -1.55 1.43 15.05
CA TYR A 104 -0.42 2.20 14.51
C TYR A 104 -0.74 3.69 14.58
#